data_AF-W4MCZ9-F1
#
_entry.id   AF-W4MCZ9-F1
#
_cell.length_a   1.000
_cell.length_b   1.000
_cell.length_c   1.000
_cell.angle_alpha   90.00
_cell.angle_beta   90.00
_cell.angle_gamma   90.00
#
_symmetry.space_group_name_H-M   'P 1'
#
loop_
_entity.id
_entity.type
_entity.pdbx_description
1 polymer ?
#
loop_
_entity_poly.entity_id
_entity_poly.type
_entity_poly.pdbx_seq_one_letter_code
_entity_poly.pdbx_strand_id
1 'polypeptide(L)' 'MPHVVEATYENGVLKLEQPLPFKDREKVRVTVESLTTDGHSVLDIEPVSLGQVRRPFSTDEDLLGEMLEGR' A
#
# COMPACT_ATOMS: atom_id res chain seq x y z
N MET A 1 -12.80 13.90 19.23
CA MET A 1 -11.49 13.30 18.92
C MET A 1 -11.74 11.95 18.25
N PRO A 2 -10.97 11.53 17.24
CA PRO A 2 -11.11 10.19 16.67
C PRO A 2 -10.69 9.14 17.71
N HIS A 3 -11.46 8.06 17.83
CA HIS A 3 -11.10 6.89 18.63
C HIS A 3 -10.55 5.80 17.71
N VAL A 4 -9.41 5.22 18.07
CA VAL A 4 -8.84 4.05 17.41
C VAL A 4 -9.02 2.87 18.36
N VAL A 5 -9.67 1.82 17.87
CA VAL A 5 -9.89 0.58 18.62
C VAL A 5 -9.58 -0.60 17.73
N GLU A 6 -9.07 -1.67 18.32
CA GLU A 6 -8.83 -2.92 17.61
C GLU A 6 -10.14 -3.69 17.45
N ALA A 7 -10.28 -4.37 16.32
CA ALA A 7 -11.44 -5.16 15.99
C ALA A 7 -11.04 -6.35 15.12
N THR A 8 -11.66 -7.50 15.38
CA THR A 8 -11.50 -8.69 14.54
C THR A 8 -12.62 -8.75 13.52
N TYR A 9 -12.27 -8.99 12.26
CA TYR A 9 -13.26 -9.19 11.20
C TYR A 9 -13.69 -10.66 11.14
N GLU A 10 -14.96 -10.93 11.45
CA GLU A 10 -15.52 -12.29 11.44
C GLU A 10 -16.86 -12.31 10.70
N ASN A 11 -16.98 -13.20 9.72
CA ASN A 11 -18.24 -13.45 8.98
C ASN A 11 -18.90 -12.18 8.42
N GLY A 12 -18.12 -11.22 7.92
CA GLY A 12 -18.67 -9.97 7.38
C GLY A 12 -18.87 -8.85 8.40
N VAL A 13 -18.55 -9.08 9.68
CA VAL A 13 -18.82 -8.15 10.79
C VAL A 13 -17.54 -7.79 11.53
N LEU A 14 -17.33 -6.50 11.80
CA LEU A 14 -16.26 -6.02 12.69
C LEU A 14 -16.69 -6.19 14.15
N LYS A 15 -16.01 -7.09 14.86
CA LYS A 15 -16.20 -7.29 16.31
C LYS A 15 -15.16 -6.47 17.05
N LEU A 16 -15.63 -5.42 17.73
CA LEU A 16 -14.78 -4.58 18.56
C LEU A 16 -14.29 -5.38 19.77
N GLU A 17 -13.01 -5.26 20.12
CA GLU A 17 -12.47 -5.88 21.34
C GLU A 17 -12.92 -5.13 22.60
N GLN A 18 -13.28 -3.86 22.45
CA GLN A 18 -13.73 -2.99 23.53
C GLN A 18 -14.87 -2.08 23.07
N PRO A 19 -15.81 -1.75 23.98
CA PRO A 19 -16.93 -0.88 23.65
C PRO A 19 -16.45 0.55 23.38
N LEU A 20 -17.10 1.21 22.43
CA LEU A 20 -16.87 2.62 22.14
C LEU A 20 -17.74 3.50 23.04
N PRO A 21 -17.24 4.66 23.49
CA PRO A 21 -17.97 5.57 24.38
C PRO A 21 -19.03 6.41 23.62
N PHE A 22 -19.78 5.80 22.72
CA PHE A 22 -20.86 6.45 21.95
C PHE A 22 -22.22 6.16 22.55
N LYS A 23 -23.19 7.04 22.30
CA LYS A 23 -24.58 6.85 22.74
C LYS A 23 -25.29 5.84 21.85
N ASP A 24 -26.37 5.27 22.38
CA ASP A 24 -27.29 4.46 21.59
C ASP A 24 -27.76 5.21 20.33
N ARG A 25 -27.70 4.53 19.19
CA ARG A 25 -28.11 5.00 17.85
C ARG A 25 -27.29 6.19 17.31
N GLU A 26 -26.10 6.43 17.86
CA GLU A 26 -25.17 7.43 17.33
C GLU A 26 -24.56 6.98 15.99
N LYS A 27 -24.58 7.85 14.98
CA LYS A 27 -23.98 7.55 13.68
C LYS A 27 -22.48 7.83 13.72
N VAL A 28 -21.68 6.87 13.30
CA VAL A 28 -20.21 6.99 13.26
C VAL A 28 -19.67 6.82 11.84
N ARG A 29 -18.53 7.44 11.56
CA ARG A 29 -17.74 7.17 10.35
C ARG A 29 -16.68 6.13 10.72
N VAL A 30 -16.62 5.04 9.96
CA VAL A 30 -15.63 3.97 10.16
C VAL A 30 -14.51 4.14 9.14
N THR A 31 -13.27 4.09 9.62
CA THR A 31 -12.07 3.96 8.79
C THR A 31 -11.41 2.64 9.18
N VAL A 32 -11.14 1.79 8.20
CA VAL A 32 -10.55 0.46 8.42
C VAL A 32 -9.17 0.46 7.80
N GLU A 33 -8.17 0.15 8.62
CA GLU A 33 -6.79 -0.07 8.20
C GLU A 33 -6.49 -1.54 8.45
N SER A 34 -6.09 -2.28 7.40
CA SER A 34 -5.73 -3.68 7.57
C SER A 34 -4.36 -3.74 8.24
N LEU A 35 -4.26 -4.46 9.36
CA LEU A 35 -2.99 -4.73 10.04
C LEU A 35 -2.17 -5.83 9.33
N THR A 36 -2.75 -6.46 8.30
CA THR A 36 -2.01 -7.40 7.44
C THR A 36 -1.04 -6.61 6.57
N THR A 37 0.24 -6.84 6.74
CA THR A 37 1.35 -6.26 5.94
C THR A 37 1.38 -6.73 4.48
N ASP A 38 0.35 -7.41 3.98
CA ASP A 38 0.27 -7.91 2.59
C ASP A 38 -0.16 -6.84 1.58
N GLY A 39 0.07 -5.57 1.90
CA GLY A 39 0.04 -4.50 0.91
C GLY A 39 1.43 -4.35 0.32
N HIS A 40 1.75 -5.04 -0.78
CA HIS A 40 3.01 -4.81 -1.49
C HIS A 40 3.12 -3.34 -1.90
N SER A 41 3.87 -2.56 -1.13
CA SER A 41 4.20 -1.18 -1.42
C SER A 41 5.50 -1.14 -2.22
N VAL A 42 5.63 -0.16 -3.12
CA VAL A 42 6.93 0.15 -3.73
C VAL A 42 7.96 0.52 -2.64
N LEU A 43 7.50 0.94 -1.46
CA LEU A 43 8.34 1.19 -0.29
C LEU A 43 8.83 -0.09 0.41
N ASP A 44 8.25 -1.25 0.13
CA ASP A 44 8.65 -2.54 0.71
C ASP A 44 9.76 -3.23 -0.12
N ILE A 45 10.14 -2.64 -1.26
CA ILE A 45 11.27 -3.11 -2.04
C ILE A 45 12.53 -2.74 -1.26
N GLU A 46 13.20 -3.75 -0.70
CA GLU A 46 14.50 -3.61 -0.04
C GLU A 46 15.45 -2.76 -0.92
N PRO A 47 16.09 -1.71 -0.36
CA PRO A 47 16.99 -0.86 -1.13
C PRO A 47 18.11 -1.69 -1.77
N VAL A 48 18.09 -1.76 -3.11
CA VAL A 48 19.16 -2.38 -3.88
C VAL A 48 20.19 -1.34 -4.30
N SER A 49 21.46 -1.74 -4.30
CA SER A 49 22.51 -0.90 -4.87
C SER A 49 22.32 -0.83 -6.39
N LEU A 50 22.33 0.39 -6.94
CA LEU A 50 22.44 0.59 -8.38
C LEU A 50 23.83 0.07 -8.79
N GLY A 51 23.88 -1.16 -9.32
CA GLY A 51 25.10 -1.74 -9.86
C GLY A 51 25.66 -0.91 -11.03
N GLN A 52 26.63 -1.46 -11.75
CA GLN A 52 27.19 -0.76 -12.91
C GLN A 52 26.12 -0.59 -14.00
N VAL A 53 25.73 0.66 -14.27
CA VAL A 53 24.86 1.00 -15.41
C VAL A 53 25.65 0.77 -16.69
N ARG A 54 25.31 -0.29 -17.42
CA ARG A 54 25.85 -0.54 -18.76
C ARG A 54 24.99 0.21 -19.77
N ARG A 55 25.62 1.07 -20.55
CA ARG A 55 24.99 1.68 -21.72
C ARG A 55 25.05 0.68 -22.88
N PRO A 56 24.04 0.67 -23.77
CA PRO A 56 24.14 -0.03 -25.04
C PRO A 56 25.41 0.37 -25.78
N PHE A 57 26.09 -0.57 -26.43
CA PHE A 57 27.35 -0.29 -27.12
C PHE A 57 27.13 0.36 -28.48
N SER A 58 25.95 0.15 -29.07
CA SER A 58 25.50 0.78 -30.31
C SER A 58 24.02 1.18 -30.23
N THR A 59 23.59 2.02 -31.16
CA THR A 59 22.20 2.46 -31.31
C THR A 59 21.25 1.30 -31.59
N ASP A 60 21.68 0.31 -32.36
CA ASP A 60 20.87 -0.90 -32.65
C ASP A 60 20.59 -1.77 -31.41
N GLU A 61 21.34 -1.56 -30.32
CA GLU A 61 21.12 -2.23 -29.03
C GLU A 61 20.32 -1.35 -28.03
N ASP A 62 20.02 -0.10 -28.39
CA ASP A 62 19.35 0.87 -27.51
C ASP A 62 17.82 0.83 -27.65
N LEU A 63 17.25 -0.29 -27.21
CA LEU A 63 15.79 -0.50 -27.20
C LEU A 63 15.04 0.56 -26.38
N LEU A 64 15.67 1.14 -25.34
CA LEU A 64 15.05 2.20 -24.53
C LEU A 64 14.99 3.52 -25.30
N GLY A 65 16.05 3.87 -26.04
CA GLY A 65 16.06 5.01 -26.95
C GLY A 65 14.97 4.89 -28.01
N GLU A 66 14.87 3.75 -28.68
CA GLU A 66 13.82 3.47 -29.68
C GLU A 66 12.41 3.65 -29.13
N MET A 67 12.14 3.15 -27.91
CA MET A 67 10.82 3.24 -27.28
C MET A 67 10.43 4.67 -26.87
N LEU A 68 11.40 5.54 -26.60
CA LEU A 68 11.15 6.92 -26.15
C LEU A 68 11.10 7.93 -27.30
N GLU A 69 11.81 7.67 -28.39
CA GLU A 69 11.80 8.52 -29.60
C GLU A 69 10.52 8.36 -30.45
N GLY A 70 9.77 7.26 -30.25
CA GLY A 70 8.49 7.01 -30.92
C GLY A 70 7.29 7.82 -30.41
N ARG A 71 7.50 8.89 -29.63
CA ARG A 71 6.43 9.76 -29.08
C ARG A 71 6.40 11.14 -29.71
#